data_AF-A0A8T5GL88-F1
#
_entry.id   AF-A0A8T5GL88-F1
#
_cell.length_a   1.000
_cell.length_b   1.000
_cell.length_c   1.000
_cell.angle_alpha   90.00
_cell.angle_beta   90.00
_cell.angle_gamma   90.00
#
_symmetry.space_group_name_H-M   'P 1'
#
loop_
_entity.id
_entity.type
_entity.pdbx_description
1 polymer ?
#
loop_
_entity_poly.entity_id
_entity_poly.type
_entity_poly.pdbx_seq_one_letter_code
_entity_poly.pdbx_strand_id
1 'polypeptide(L)'
;RHKAEMLVTIAGPEANSNETQADDAAAADVSVAITINTQPANTAVAVDAALTLTLAAIATPPADASVLTYQWQKLSDANRWANISGETATTFAVAEYAATDAGSYRVKINSTNGATEVISATAVVTTAE
;
A
#
# COMPACT_ATOMS: atom_id res chain seq x y z
N ARG A 1 -63.06 50.87 0.97
CA ARG A 1 -62.54 49.65 0.31
C ARG A 1 -61.12 50.02 -0.09
N HIS A 2 -60.02 49.59 0.53
CA HIS A 2 -59.60 48.34 1.16
C HIS A 2 -58.65 48.77 2.30
N LYS A 3 -58.71 48.29 3.55
CA LYS A 3 -58.43 46.96 4.13
C LYS A 3 -57.07 46.37 3.72
N ALA A 4 -56.36 45.92 4.77
CA ALA A 4 -55.02 45.30 4.90
C ALA A 4 -53.88 46.32 5.15
N GLU A 5 -53.40 46.57 6.37
CA GLU A 5 -52.74 45.67 7.36
C GLU A 5 -51.49 45.04 6.71
N MET A 6 -50.28 45.33 7.17
CA MET A 6 -49.67 44.58 8.27
C MET A 6 -48.46 45.33 8.85
N LEU A 7 -48.58 45.65 10.14
CA LEU A 7 -47.52 46.04 11.05
C LEU A 7 -46.86 44.75 11.55
N VAL A 8 -45.57 44.53 11.31
CA VAL A 8 -44.73 43.79 12.28
C VAL A 8 -43.34 44.42 12.31
N THR A 9 -43.02 44.89 13.50
CA THR A 9 -41.82 45.56 13.98
C THR A 9 -40.58 44.67 13.93
N ILE A 10 -39.50 45.30 13.49
CA ILE A 10 -38.11 44.86 13.60
C ILE A 10 -37.77 44.68 15.08
N ALA A 11 -37.43 43.46 15.48
CA ALA A 11 -36.84 43.20 16.79
C ALA A 11 -35.70 42.19 16.63
N GLY A 12 -34.48 42.67 16.87
CA GLY A 12 -33.27 41.85 17.00
C GLY A 12 -32.27 42.06 15.85
N PRO A 13 -31.05 42.58 16.09
CA PRO A 13 -29.97 42.37 15.15
C PRO A 13 -29.64 40.89 15.21
N GLU A 14 -30.16 40.12 14.25
CA GLU A 14 -29.77 38.74 14.06
C GLU A 14 -28.30 38.75 13.65
N ALA A 15 -27.45 38.58 14.66
CA ALA A 15 -26.10 38.15 14.48
C ALA A 15 -26.07 36.93 13.58
N ASN A 16 -24.93 36.82 12.90
CA ASN A 16 -24.50 35.66 12.17
C ASN A 16 -25.08 35.58 10.75
N SER A 17 -24.43 36.37 9.89
CA SER A 17 -23.96 35.93 8.58
C SER A 17 -24.22 34.45 8.35
N ASN A 18 -24.98 34.13 7.32
CA ASN A 18 -25.12 32.79 6.78
C ASN A 18 -23.79 32.33 6.11
N GLU A 19 -22.67 32.53 6.80
CA GLU A 19 -21.35 31.95 6.58
C GLU A 19 -21.43 30.50 7.05
N THR A 20 -22.11 29.68 6.26
CA THR A 20 -21.63 28.31 6.12
C THR A 20 -21.76 28.00 4.66
N GLN A 21 -20.71 28.39 3.93
CA GLN A 21 -20.21 27.58 2.85
C GLN A 21 -20.31 26.12 3.32
N ALA A 22 -21.36 25.42 2.93
CA ALA A 22 -21.40 23.96 2.96
C ALA A 22 -20.52 23.42 1.82
N ASP A 23 -19.35 24.04 1.65
CA ASP A 23 -18.30 23.76 0.67
C ASP A 23 -16.99 23.42 1.39
N ASP A 24 -16.99 23.35 2.73
CA ASP A 24 -15.97 22.58 3.44
C ASP A 24 -16.52 21.16 3.63
N ALA A 25 -16.73 20.46 2.51
CA ALA A 25 -16.48 19.04 2.53
C ALA A 25 -14.99 18.92 2.81
N ALA A 26 -14.61 18.97 4.10
CA ALA A 26 -13.27 18.73 4.57
C ALA A 26 -12.74 17.56 3.78
N ALA A 27 -11.82 17.84 2.85
CA ALA A 27 -11.12 16.81 2.12
C ALA A 27 -10.34 16.07 3.19
N ALA A 28 -10.95 15.02 3.76
CA ALA A 28 -10.27 14.06 4.56
C ALA A 28 -9.20 13.50 3.63
N ASP A 29 -7.98 14.03 3.75
CA ASP A 29 -6.79 13.45 3.14
C ASP A 29 -6.75 12.01 3.64
N VAL A 30 -7.24 11.11 2.79
CA VAL A 30 -7.37 9.71 3.13
C VAL A 30 -5.96 9.14 3.07
N SER A 31 -5.30 9.11 4.22
CA SER A 31 -3.94 8.60 4.31
C SER A 31 -3.96 7.10 4.01
N VAL A 32 -3.43 6.71 2.84
CA VAL A 32 -3.29 5.31 2.47
C VAL A 32 -2.07 4.72 3.16
N ALA A 33 -2.25 3.55 3.79
CA ALA A 33 -1.19 2.75 4.36
C ALA A 33 -1.11 1.37 3.68
N ILE A 34 0.10 0.82 3.59
CA ILE A 34 0.36 -0.54 3.11
C ILE A 34 0.60 -1.44 4.33
N THR A 35 -0.15 -2.52 4.45
CA THR A 35 0.03 -3.52 5.51
C THR A 35 0.40 -4.87 4.90
N ILE A 36 1.50 -5.48 5.37
CA ILE A 36 1.90 -6.82 4.95
C ILE A 36 1.28 -7.85 5.91
N ASN A 37 0.41 -8.73 5.39
CA ASN A 37 -0.24 -9.79 6.14
C ASN A 37 0.55 -11.10 6.14
N THR A 38 1.35 -11.34 5.10
CA THR A 38 2.20 -12.54 4.99
C THR A 38 3.57 -12.12 4.47
N GLN A 39 4.59 -12.45 5.26
CA GLN A 39 5.99 -12.19 4.95
C GLN A 39 6.59 -13.38 4.19
N PRO A 40 7.55 -13.15 3.29
CA PRO A 40 8.33 -14.25 2.73
C PRO A 40 9.15 -14.91 3.84
N ALA A 41 9.13 -16.25 3.87
CA ALA A 41 9.82 -17.04 4.88
C ALA A 41 11.21 -17.46 4.42
N ASN A 42 12.09 -17.77 5.38
CA ASN A 42 13.33 -18.47 5.07
C ASN A 42 13.01 -19.87 4.50
N THR A 43 13.86 -20.36 3.60
CA THR A 43 13.62 -21.64 2.93
C THR A 43 14.94 -22.30 2.56
N ALA A 44 15.06 -23.60 2.84
CA ALA A 44 16.14 -24.43 2.33
C ALA A 44 15.61 -25.25 1.15
N VAL A 45 16.27 -25.17 -0.01
CA VAL A 45 15.83 -25.83 -1.25
C VAL A 45 16.97 -26.68 -1.81
N ALA A 46 16.66 -27.92 -2.18
CA ALA A 46 17.61 -28.79 -2.87
C ALA A 46 17.81 -28.32 -4.33
N VAL A 47 18.98 -28.59 -4.90
CA VAL A 47 19.23 -28.33 -6.32
C VAL A 47 18.21 -29.08 -7.19
N ASP A 48 17.77 -28.47 -8.28
CA ASP A 48 16.76 -28.97 -9.21
C ASP A 48 15.32 -29.05 -8.64
N ALA A 49 15.09 -28.64 -7.39
CA ALA A 49 13.75 -28.51 -6.81
C ALA A 49 13.15 -27.12 -7.08
N ALA A 50 11.82 -27.01 -6.94
CA ALA A 50 11.14 -25.73 -7.07
C ALA A 50 11.29 -24.88 -5.80
N LEU A 51 11.72 -23.62 -5.95
CA LEU A 51 11.68 -22.59 -4.90
C LEU A 51 10.38 -21.80 -5.03
N THR A 52 9.73 -21.51 -3.91
CA THR A 52 8.56 -20.62 -3.88
C THR A 52 8.62 -19.72 -2.65
N LEU A 53 8.57 -18.40 -2.87
CA LEU A 53 8.42 -17.40 -1.82
C LEU A 53 7.11 -16.65 -2.04
N THR A 54 6.36 -16.40 -0.97
CA THR A 54 5.05 -15.73 -1.03
C THR A 54 5.02 -14.48 -0.17
N LEU A 55 4.24 -13.50 -0.62
CA LEU A 55 3.91 -12.27 0.07
C LEU A 55 2.40 -12.03 -0.05
N ALA A 56 1.79 -11.51 1.01
CA ALA A 56 0.44 -10.94 0.93
C ALA A 56 0.44 -9.57 1.60
N ALA A 57 -0.09 -8.57 0.92
CA ALA A 57 -0.23 -7.21 1.43
C ALA A 57 -1.55 -6.59 0.99
N ILE A 58 -2.03 -5.61 1.75
CA ILE A 58 -3.24 -4.84 1.49
C ILE A 58 -2.96 -3.34 1.60
N ALA A 59 -3.72 -2.54 0.85
CA ALA A 59 -3.80 -1.10 1.06
C ALA A 59 -5.01 -0.77 1.94
N THR A 60 -4.86 0.17 2.86
CA THR A 60 -5.93 0.64 3.75
C THR A 60 -6.01 2.17 3.73
N PRO A 61 -7.21 2.77 3.60
CA PRO A 61 -8.49 2.09 3.44
C PRO A 61 -8.66 1.46 2.04
N PRO A 62 -9.37 0.33 1.92
CA PRO A 62 -9.55 -0.37 0.63
C PRO A 62 -10.42 0.41 -0.36
N ALA A 63 -11.19 1.40 0.12
CA ALA A 63 -12.08 2.23 -0.68
C ALA A 63 -11.35 3.21 -1.61
N ASP A 64 -10.05 3.41 -1.41
CA ASP A 64 -9.24 4.37 -2.14
C ASP A 64 -8.78 3.86 -3.53
N ALA A 65 -9.16 2.64 -3.92
CA ALA A 65 -8.74 1.99 -5.17
C ALA A 65 -7.21 1.93 -5.37
N SER A 66 -6.45 2.07 -4.27
CA SER A 66 -4.99 1.95 -4.25
C SER A 66 -4.53 0.60 -4.77
N VAL A 67 -3.84 0.60 -5.91
CA VAL A 67 -3.26 -0.60 -6.51
C VAL A 67 -1.86 -0.79 -5.92
N LEU A 68 -1.64 -1.93 -5.28
CA LEU A 68 -0.31 -2.32 -4.83
C LEU A 68 0.51 -2.86 -6.00
N THR A 69 1.73 -2.36 -6.10
CA THR A 69 2.74 -2.86 -7.03
C THR A 69 3.88 -3.50 -6.24
N TYR A 70 4.42 -4.59 -6.76
CA TYR A 70 5.44 -5.38 -6.09
C TYR A 70 6.69 -5.42 -6.96
N GLN A 71 7.85 -5.46 -6.31
CA GLN A 71 9.11 -5.71 -6.97
C GLN A 71 9.96 -6.58 -6.05
N TRP A 72 10.22 -7.82 -6.48
CA TRP A 72 11.17 -8.67 -5.79
C TRP A 72 12.59 -8.13 -5.95
N GLN A 73 13.35 -8.22 -4.86
CA GLN A 73 14.74 -7.79 -4.81
C GLN A 73 15.59 -8.90 -4.20
N LYS A 74 16.79 -9.10 -4.77
CA LYS A 74 17.83 -9.97 -4.21
C LYS A 74 18.98 -9.12 -3.70
N LEU A 75 19.55 -9.49 -2.57
CA LEU A 75 20.78 -8.88 -2.08
C LEU A 75 21.96 -9.36 -2.95
N SER A 76 22.63 -8.42 -3.61
CA SER A 76 23.83 -8.67 -4.40
C SER A 76 25.08 -8.74 -3.52
N ASP A 77 26.16 -9.29 -4.04
CA ASP A 77 27.47 -9.43 -3.35
C ASP A 77 28.06 -8.09 -2.88
N ALA A 78 27.70 -6.98 -3.56
CA ALA A 78 28.06 -5.63 -3.15
C ALA A 78 27.24 -5.10 -1.95
N ASN A 79 26.51 -5.97 -1.26
CA ASN A 79 25.61 -5.68 -0.14
C ASN A 79 24.56 -4.62 -0.51
N ARG A 80 24.05 -4.68 -1.74
CA ARG A 80 23.01 -3.79 -2.29
C ARG A 80 21.82 -4.62 -2.77
N TRP A 81 20.62 -4.09 -2.57
CA TRP A 81 19.40 -4.71 -3.07
C TRP A 81 19.19 -4.35 -4.53
N ALA A 82 19.12 -5.37 -5.39
CA ALA A 82 18.85 -5.23 -6.82
C ALA A 82 17.49 -5.84 -7.16
N ASN A 83 16.76 -5.19 -8.06
CA ASN A 83 15.48 -5.70 -8.55
C ASN A 83 15.71 -6.98 -9.37
N ILE A 84 14.87 -7.99 -9.14
CA ILE A 84 14.79 -9.16 -10.01
C ILE A 84 13.86 -8.79 -11.17
N SER A 85 14.40 -8.77 -12.39
CA SER A 85 13.68 -8.27 -13.56
C SER A 85 12.41 -9.08 -13.84
N GLY A 86 11.28 -8.40 -14.00
CA GLY A 86 9.99 -9.03 -14.32
C GLY A 86 9.21 -9.57 -13.12
N GLU A 87 9.84 -9.66 -11.94
CA GLU A 87 9.23 -10.27 -10.76
C GLU A 87 8.39 -9.25 -9.97
N THR A 88 7.14 -9.10 -10.41
CA THR A 88 6.15 -8.18 -9.81
C THR A 88 4.93 -8.89 -9.22
N ALA A 89 4.95 -10.22 -9.17
CA ALA A 89 3.88 -11.01 -8.58
C ALA A 89 4.03 -11.10 -7.05
N THR A 90 2.95 -11.42 -6.35
CA THR A 90 2.97 -11.72 -4.91
C THR A 90 3.70 -13.02 -4.59
N THR A 91 3.90 -13.88 -5.59
CA THR A 91 4.65 -15.14 -5.49
C THR A 91 5.86 -15.07 -6.40
N PHE A 92 7.05 -15.28 -5.84
CA PHE A 92 8.28 -15.50 -6.59
C PHE A 92 8.56 -17.00 -6.66
N ALA A 93 8.74 -17.52 -7.87
CA ALA A 93 8.97 -18.94 -8.08
C ALA A 93 10.14 -19.18 -9.04
N VAL A 94 11.00 -20.14 -8.68
CA VAL A 94 12.06 -20.65 -9.55
C VAL A 94 11.77 -22.13 -9.78
N ALA A 95 11.63 -22.52 -11.05
CA ALA A 95 11.22 -23.88 -11.41
C ALA A 95 12.30 -24.92 -11.03
N GLU A 96 13.55 -24.59 -11.32
CA GLU A 96 14.73 -25.43 -11.05
C GLU A 96 15.74 -24.58 -10.28
N TYR A 97 15.77 -24.76 -8.96
CA TYR A 97 16.69 -24.04 -8.09
C TYR A 97 18.14 -24.46 -8.37
N ALA A 98 19.01 -23.47 -8.61
CA ALA A 98 20.45 -23.65 -8.64
C ALA A 98 21.08 -23.08 -7.36
N ALA A 99 22.28 -23.56 -6.98
CA ALA A 99 22.99 -23.02 -5.82
C ALA A 99 23.28 -21.51 -5.92
N THR A 100 23.32 -20.95 -7.14
CA THR A 100 23.44 -19.50 -7.39
C THR A 100 22.18 -18.71 -7.04
N ASP A 101 21.04 -19.39 -6.90
CA ASP A 101 19.78 -18.79 -6.42
C ASP A 101 19.76 -18.66 -4.89
N ALA A 102 20.71 -19.24 -4.15
CA ALA A 102 20.89 -18.93 -2.74
C ALA A 102 21.04 -17.41 -2.53
N GLY A 103 20.54 -16.90 -1.40
CA GLY A 103 20.70 -15.50 -1.05
C GLY A 103 19.56 -14.94 -0.21
N SER A 104 19.61 -13.62 0.00
CA SER A 104 18.58 -12.88 0.73
C SER A 104 17.62 -12.21 -0.25
N TYR A 105 16.33 -12.39 -0.01
CA TYR A 105 15.23 -11.90 -0.83
C TYR A 105 14.32 -11.00 0.00
N ARG A 106 13.77 -9.97 -0.64
CA ARG A 106 12.71 -9.14 -0.07
C ARG A 106 11.82 -8.60 -1.17
N VAL A 107 10.67 -8.05 -0.79
CA VAL A 107 9.77 -7.36 -1.70
C VAL A 107 9.70 -5.89 -1.32
N LYS A 108 9.78 -5.04 -2.33
CA LYS A 108 9.49 -3.61 -2.26
C LYS A 108 8.06 -3.40 -2.75
N ILE A 109 7.19 -2.87 -1.89
CA ILE A 109 5.77 -2.68 -2.16
C ILE A 109 5.50 -1.18 -2.28
N ASN A 110 4.92 -0.77 -3.40
CA ASN A 110 4.48 0.59 -3.67
C ASN A 110 2.97 0.64 -3.87
N SER A 111 2.39 1.84 -3.72
CA SER A 111 0.99 2.10 -4.03
C SER A 111 0.88 3.20 -5.09
N THR A 112 -0.10 3.11 -5.97
CA THR A 112 -0.41 4.15 -6.96
C THR A 112 -0.93 5.45 -6.33
N ASN A 113 -1.47 5.40 -5.11
CA ASN A 113 -2.12 6.54 -4.45
C ASN A 113 -1.24 7.18 -3.36
N GLY A 114 0.08 7.14 -3.53
CA GLY A 114 1.01 7.89 -2.67
C GLY A 114 1.22 7.32 -1.26
N ALA A 115 0.73 6.11 -0.97
CA ALA A 115 1.09 5.42 0.27
C ALA A 115 2.61 5.32 0.40
N THR A 116 3.13 5.48 1.61
CA THR A 116 4.57 5.30 1.86
C THR A 116 4.98 3.89 1.48
N GLU A 117 6.07 3.78 0.71
CA GLU A 117 6.65 2.51 0.33
C GLU A 117 6.96 1.65 1.56
N VAL A 118 6.63 0.35 1.47
CA VAL A 118 6.94 -0.62 2.51
C VAL A 118 7.85 -1.70 1.96
N ILE A 119 8.84 -2.09 2.75
CA ILE A 119 9.76 -3.19 2.46
C ILE A 119 9.40 -4.39 3.33
N SER A 120 9.30 -5.57 2.74
CA SER A 120 9.05 -6.81 3.47
C SER A 120 10.21 -7.20 4.40
N ALA A 121 9.96 -8.17 5.29
CA ALA A 121 11.02 -8.90 5.95
C ALA A 121 11.94 -9.58 4.92
N THR A 122 13.18 -9.85 5.33
CA THR A 122 14.15 -10.57 4.50
C THR A 122 13.96 -12.07 4.66
N ALA A 123 13.70 -12.74 3.54
CA ALA A 123 13.74 -14.20 3.44
C ALA A 123 15.15 -14.64 3.05
N VAL A 124 15.71 -15.60 3.79
CA VAL A 124 17.00 -16.21 3.46
C VAL A 124 16.74 -17.55 2.79
N VAL A 125 17.22 -17.68 1.55
CA VAL A 125 17.20 -18.93 0.80
C VAL A 125 18.57 -19.57 0.85
N THR A 126 18.62 -20.82 1.30
CA THR A 126 19.84 -21.62 1.35
C THR A 126 19.69 -22.90 0.53
N THR A 127 20.82 -23.42 0.07
CA THR A 127 20.84 -24.77 -0.51
C THR A 127 20.68 -25.79 0.61
N ALA A 128 19.73 -26.71 0.48
CA ALA A 128 19.58 -27.84 1.39
C ALA A 128 20.74 -28.83 1.19
N GLU A 129 21.24 -29.41 2.28
CA GLU A 129 22.26 -30.47 2.27
C GLU A 129 21.69 -31.83 1.82
#